data_AF-A0AAU2ZP94-F1
#
_entry.id   AF-A0AAU2ZP94-F1
#
_cell.length_a   1.000
_cell.length_b   1.000
_cell.length_c   1.000
_cell.angle_alpha   90.00
_cell.angle_beta   90.00
_cell.angle_gamma   90.00
#
_symmetry.space_group_name_H-M   'P 1'
#
loop_
_entity.id
_entity.type
_entity.pdbx_description
1 polymer ?
#
loop_
_entity_poly.entity_id
_entity_poly.type
_entity_poly.pdbx_seq_one_letter_code
_entity_poly.pdbx_strand_id
1 'polypeptide(L)' 'MPTALALFPADLTQPPRSWADRTYNITRYTRMPRGGHFAAHEEPELLAHDLTEFFRAHR' A
#
# COMPACT_ATOMS: atom_id res chain seq x y z
N MET A 1 8.04 13.73 2.06
CA MET A 1 8.75 12.53 1.58
C MET A 1 7.82 11.74 0.68
N PRO A 2 8.28 11.06 -0.39
CA PRO A 2 7.46 10.14 -1.17
C PRO A 2 6.83 9.06 -0.27
N THR A 3 5.58 8.69 -0.53
CA THR A 3 4.84 7.73 0.29
C THR A 3 4.07 6.76 -0.61
N ALA A 4 4.15 5.47 -0.30
CA ALA A 4 3.33 4.43 -0.91
C ALA A 4 2.22 3.99 0.06
N LEU A 5 1.05 3.64 -0.49
CA LEU A 5 -0.05 3.04 0.25
C LEU A 5 -0.52 1.77 -0.47
N ALA A 6 -0.42 0.64 0.22
CA ALA A 6 -0.96 -0.65 -0.21
C ALA A 6 -2.26 -0.95 0.56
N LEU A 7 -3.37 -1.12 -0.15
CA LEU A 7 -4.70 -1.33 0.43
C LEU A 7 -5.15 -2.77 0.24
N PHE A 8 -5.26 -3.50 1.34
CA PHE A 8 -5.71 -4.88 1.38
C PHE A 8 -7.23 -4.95 1.63
N PRO A 9 -7.98 -5.80 0.89
CA PRO A 9 -9.44 -5.77 0.88
C PRO A 9 -10.10 -6.21 2.20
N ALA A 10 -9.40 -6.93 3.08
CA ALA A 10 -9.88 -7.34 4.40
C ALA A 10 -9.18 -6.61 5.56
N ASP A 11 -8.52 -5.48 5.29
CA ASP A 11 -7.95 -4.63 6.34
C ASP A 11 -9.06 -3.86 7.09
N LEU A 12 -8.79 -3.47 8.34
CA LEU A 12 -9.74 -2.82 9.25
C LEU A 12 -10.30 -1.53 8.67
N THR A 13 -9.50 -0.81 7.87
CA THR A 13 -9.92 0.43 7.22
C THR A 13 -9.37 0.51 5.81
N GLN A 14 -10.17 1.06 4.90
CA GLN A 14 -9.76 1.37 3.52
C GLN A 14 -10.08 2.84 3.24
N PRO A 15 -9.22 3.77 3.70
CA PRO A 15 -9.50 5.19 3.54
C PRO A 15 -9.58 5.54 2.04
N PRO A 16 -10.54 6.40 1.65
CA PRO A 16 -10.58 6.96 0.31
C PRO A 16 -9.26 7.64 -0.03
N ARG A 17 -8.82 7.55 -1.29
CA ARG A 17 -7.56 8.15 -1.75
C ARG A 17 -7.44 9.64 -1.41
N SER A 18 -8.53 10.39 -1.54
CA SER A 18 -8.61 11.81 -1.18
C SER A 18 -8.25 12.12 0.27
N TRP A 19 -8.37 11.15 1.18
CA TRP A 19 -7.95 11.33 2.57
C TRP A 19 -6.43 11.18 2.70
N ALA A 20 -5.86 10.14 2.09
CA ALA A 20 -4.42 9.92 2.08
C ALA A 20 -3.66 11.07 1.40
N ASP A 21 -4.17 11.57 0.27
CA ASP A 21 -3.56 12.67 -0.50
C ASP A 21 -3.54 14.00 0.27
N ARG A 22 -4.42 14.19 1.28
CA ARG A 22 -4.42 15.39 2.13
C ARG A 22 -3.34 15.37 3.21
N THR A 23 -2.83 14.19 3.56
CA THR A 23 -1.89 13.99 4.68
C THR A 23 -0.49 13.62 4.20
N TYR A 24 -0.37 12.93 3.07
CA TYR A 24 0.88 12.38 2.56
C TYR A 24 1.09 12.73 1.09
N ASN A 25 2.36 12.79 0.67
CA ASN A 25 2.72 12.85 -0.74
C ASN A 25 2.68 11.44 -1.35
N ILE A 26 1.47 10.97 -1.67
CA ILE A 26 1.24 9.63 -2.21
C ILE A 26 1.76 9.55 -3.65
N THR A 27 2.88 8.84 -3.85
CA THR A 27 3.47 8.58 -5.17
C THR A 27 3.12 7.21 -5.73
N ARG A 28 2.60 6.31 -4.87
CA ARG A 28 2.09 4.99 -5.25
C ARG A 28 0.87 4.64 -4.40
N TYR A 29 -0.22 4.25 -5.06
CA TYR A 29 -1.48 3.85 -4.42
C TYR A 29 -1.96 2.55 -5.04
N THR A 30 -1.81 1.44 -4.32
CA THR A 30 -2.05 0.10 -4.85
C THR A 30 -3.24 -0.52 -4.14
N ARG A 31 -4.24 -0.97 -4.92
CA ARG A 31 -5.34 -1.80 -4.41
C ARG A 31 -4.99 -3.27 -4.62
N MET A 32 -4.86 -4.01 -3.54
CA MET A 32 -4.50 -5.42 -3.57
C MET A 32 -5.72 -6.30 -3.86
N PRO A 33 -5.53 -7.44 -4.56
CA PRO A 33 -6.64 -8.33 -4.92
C PRO A 33 -7.15 -9.20 -3.76
N ARG A 34 -6.34 -9.42 -2.71
CA ARG A 34 -6.64 -10.29 -1.55
C ARG A 34 -5.77 -9.92 -0.35
N GLY A 35 -6.05 -10.52 0.82
CA GLY A 35 -5.38 -10.28 2.11
C GLY A 35 -6.08 -9.26 3.01
N GLY A 36 -5.62 -9.15 4.25
CA GLY A 36 -6.19 -8.30 5.27
C GLY A 36 -5.18 -7.55 6.12
N HIS A 37 -5.54 -7.35 7.39
CA HIS A 37 -4.83 -6.50 8.34
C HIS A 37 -3.38 -6.95 8.56
N PHE A 38 -3.11 -8.25 8.51
CA PHE A 38 -1.77 -8.80 8.67
C PHE A 38 -1.13 -9.09 7.31
N ALA A 39 -1.13 -8.11 6.41
CA ALA A 39 -0.66 -8.23 5.03
C ALA A 39 0.71 -8.91 4.87
N ALA A 40 1.67 -8.62 5.77
CA ALA A 40 2.99 -9.25 5.73
C ALA A 40 2.97 -10.76 6.04
N HIS A 41 1.96 -11.24 6.74
CA HIS A 41 1.75 -12.65 7.07
C HIS A 41 0.79 -13.34 6.10
N GLU A 42 -0.31 -12.67 5.75
CA GLU A 42 -1.35 -13.21 4.88
C GLU A 42 -0.92 -13.23 3.41
N GLU A 43 -0.20 -12.20 2.96
CA GLU A 43 0.13 -11.95 1.56
C GLU A 43 1.57 -11.43 1.38
N PRO A 44 2.60 -12.17 1.86
CA PRO A 44 3.97 -11.69 1.90
C PRO A 44 4.53 -11.30 0.52
N GLU A 45 4.21 -12.07 -0.52
CA GLU A 45 4.69 -11.77 -1.88
C GLU A 45 4.07 -10.51 -2.47
N LEU A 46 2.77 -10.28 -2.23
CA LEU A 46 2.08 -9.07 -2.71
C LEU A 46 2.66 -7.82 -2.03
N LEU A 47 2.85 -7.87 -0.72
CA LEU A 47 3.45 -6.77 0.03
C LEU A 47 4.91 -6.54 -0.38
N ALA A 48 5.73 -7.59 -0.45
CA ALA A 48 7.14 -7.49 -0.80
C ALA A 48 7.34 -6.93 -2.22
N HIS A 49 6.49 -7.33 -3.17
CA HIS A 49 6.51 -6.80 -4.52
C HIS A 49 6.23 -5.29 -4.53
N ASP A 50 5.20 -4.83 -3.83
CA ASP A 50 4.84 -3.41 -3.78
C ASP A 50 5.94 -2.55 -3.15
N LEU A 51 6.55 -3.02 -2.06
CA LEU A 51 7.71 -2.38 -1.44
C LEU A 51 8.88 -2.30 -2.41
N THR A 52 9.21 -3.42 -3.08
CA THR A 52 10.33 -3.48 -4.03
C THR A 52 10.15 -2.48 -5.16
N GLU A 53 8.96 -2.41 -5.75
CA GLU A 53 8.65 -1.47 -6.84
C GLU A 53 8.69 -0.01 -6.38
N PHE A 54 8.21 0.28 -5.16
CA PHE A 54 8.34 1.63 -4.59
C PHE A 54 9.81 2.04 -4.46
N PHE A 55 10.65 1.23 -3.83
CA PHE A 55 12.06 1.59 -3.62
C PHE A 55 12.86 1.63 -4.93
N ARG A 56 12.54 0.78 -5.92
CA ARG A 56 13.16 0.85 -7.25
C ARG A 56 12.90 2.20 -7.94
N ALA A 57 11.70 2.75 -7.80
CA ALA A 57 11.33 4.02 -8.42
C ALA A 57 11.92 5.27 -7.71
N HIS A 58 12.44 5.12 -6.48
CA HIS A 58 12.94 6.23 -5.66
C HIS A 58 14.38 6.00 -5.17
N ARG A 59 15.15 5.18 -5.91
CA ARG A 59 16.58 4.97 -5.68
C ARG A 59 17.42 6.08 -6.30
#